data_AF-Q7V850-F1
#
_entry.id   AF-Q7V850-F1
#
_cell.length_a   1.000
_cell.length_b   1.000
_cell.length_c   1.000
_cell.angle_alpha   90.00
_cell.angle_beta   90.00
_cell.angle_gamma   90.00
#
_symmetry.space_group_name_H-M   'P 1'
#
loop_
_entity.id
_entity.type
_entity.pdbx_description
1 polymer ?
#
loop_
_entity_poly.entity_id
_entity_poly.type
_entity_poly.pdbx_seq_one_letter_code
_entity_poly.pdbx_strand_id
1 'polypeptide(L)'
;MSIKHLRVLPMTHLLKALLSLGLAILLMVPPVQAIRDDDAYDGNIFPIYAGDGSLGYGQATNLPEALREKRTSVIVFYLDDSAVCKAFSPVVSTINLIWRDSIDLIPLTTDEFQGRTSNDPHEESYYWHGRIPQVVVIDGQGEVLLDQEGQVSLDEINDAISTATGLSKPIDSLKIDSFNEYNSFMVKE
;
A
#
# COMPACT_ATOMS: atom_id res chain seq x y z
N MET A 1 -50.42 61.13 23.76
CA MET A 1 -49.05 61.01 23.20
C MET A 1 -48.73 59.52 23.14
N SER A 2 -48.86 58.89 21.98
CA SER A 2 -48.70 57.43 21.82
C SER A 2 -47.41 57.14 21.06
N ILE A 3 -46.46 56.50 21.73
CA ILE A 3 -45.15 56.14 21.20
C ILE A 3 -45.35 54.90 20.32
N LYS A 4 -45.18 55.07 19.01
CA LYS A 4 -45.24 53.98 18.03
C LYS A 4 -44.15 52.96 18.35
N HIS A 5 -44.54 51.71 18.57
CA HIS A 5 -43.63 50.56 18.57
C HIS A 5 -42.87 50.52 17.23
N LEU A 6 -41.59 50.88 17.26
CA LEU A 6 -40.67 50.73 16.14
C LEU A 6 -40.44 49.22 15.95
N ARG A 7 -41.06 48.63 14.92
CA ARG A 7 -40.92 47.21 14.57
C ARG A 7 -39.48 46.92 14.18
N VAL A 8 -38.70 46.37 15.11
CA VAL A 8 -37.39 45.76 14.87
C VAL A 8 -37.57 44.39 14.20
N LEU A 9 -38.32 44.32 13.09
CA LEU A 9 -38.51 43.08 12.31
C LEU A 9 -37.49 42.88 11.18
N PRO A 10 -36.95 43.89 10.45
CA PRO A 10 -36.16 43.60 9.24
C PRO A 10 -34.74 43.13 9.54
N MET A 11 -34.16 43.55 10.67
CA MET A 11 -32.76 43.26 11.00
C MET A 11 -32.53 41.79 11.41
N THR A 12 -33.54 41.15 12.01
CA THR A 12 -33.46 39.74 12.43
C THR A 12 -33.59 38.79 11.24
N HIS A 13 -34.39 39.14 10.22
CA HIS A 13 -34.47 38.37 8.97
C HIS A 13 -33.20 38.52 8.13
N LEU A 14 -32.62 39.72 8.05
CA LEU A 14 -31.35 39.95 7.37
C LEU A 14 -30.20 39.19 8.04
N LEU A 15 -30.12 39.21 9.37
CA LEU A 15 -29.12 38.46 10.12
C LEU A 15 -29.26 36.94 9.92
N LYS A 16 -30.49 36.41 9.93
CA LYS A 16 -30.75 35.00 9.62
C LYS A 16 -30.36 34.64 8.20
N ALA A 17 -30.67 35.49 7.22
CA ALA A 17 -30.29 35.28 5.82
C ALA A 17 -28.77 35.26 5.65
N LEU A 18 -28.05 36.18 6.31
CA LEU A 18 -26.58 36.22 6.31
C LEU A 18 -25.97 35.00 7.00
N LEU A 19 -26.54 34.56 8.13
CA LEU A 19 -26.10 33.33 8.80
C LEU A 19 -26.36 32.09 7.94
N SER A 20 -27.54 31.98 7.32
CA SER A 20 -27.86 30.85 6.43
C SER A 20 -26.98 30.86 5.17
N LEU A 21 -26.66 32.03 4.64
CA LEU A 21 -25.78 32.16 3.48
C LEU A 21 -24.33 31.82 3.86
N GLY A 22 -23.86 32.30 5.01
CA GLY A 22 -22.54 31.93 5.55
C GLY A 22 -22.43 30.43 5.81
N LEU A 23 -23.48 29.81 6.36
CA LEU A 23 -23.54 28.37 6.56
C LEU A 23 -23.58 27.60 5.24
N ALA A 24 -24.34 28.08 4.24
CA ALA A 24 -24.37 27.46 2.92
C ALA A 24 -22.99 27.50 2.24
N ILE A 25 -22.25 28.61 2.35
CA ILE A 25 -20.88 28.73 1.84
C ILE A 25 -19.93 27.76 2.56
N LEU A 26 -20.04 27.63 3.89
CA LEU A 26 -19.24 26.68 4.67
C LEU A 26 -19.53 25.21 4.34
N LEU A 27 -20.68 24.90 3.75
CA LEU A 27 -21.04 23.55 3.29
C LEU A 27 -20.58 23.29 1.84
N MET A 28 -20.08 24.28 1.12
CA MET A 28 -19.50 24.14 -0.22
C MET A 28 -17.98 23.89 -0.17
N VAL A 29 -17.54 22.96 0.67
CA VAL A 29 -16.13 22.52 0.68
C VAL A 29 -15.94 21.48 -0.42
N PRO A 30 -14.99 21.64 -1.35
CA PRO A 30 -14.68 20.59 -2.32
C PRO A 30 -14.10 19.36 -1.61
N PRO A 31 -14.35 18.14 -2.11
CA PRO A 31 -13.68 16.96 -1.60
C PRO A 31 -12.17 17.14 -1.76
N VAL A 32 -11.41 16.97 -0.67
CA VAL A 32 -9.95 16.88 -0.74
C VAL A 32 -9.60 15.50 -1.29
N GLN A 33 -8.63 15.42 -2.20
CA GLN A 33 -8.10 14.13 -2.66
C GLN A 33 -7.28 13.52 -1.52
N ALA A 34 -7.48 12.23 -1.25
CA ALA A 34 -6.69 11.56 -0.23
C ALA A 34 -5.24 11.43 -0.71
N ILE A 35 -4.29 11.77 0.16
CA ILE A 35 -2.84 11.67 -0.13
C ILE A 35 -2.45 10.22 -0.49
N ARG A 36 -3.22 9.23 -0.03
CA ARG A 36 -3.06 7.83 -0.41
C ARG A 36 -3.27 7.57 -1.90
N ASP A 37 -4.14 8.34 -2.55
CA ASP A 37 -4.60 8.11 -3.92
C ASP A 37 -3.84 8.96 -4.96
N ASP A 38 -2.81 9.70 -4.52
CA ASP A 38 -1.94 10.47 -5.39
C ASP A 38 -0.52 9.88 -5.48
N ASP A 39 0.24 10.38 -6.46
CA ASP A 39 1.63 10.00 -6.69
C ASP A 39 2.62 10.95 -5.98
N ALA A 40 2.24 11.49 -4.81
CA ALA A 40 3.16 12.28 -3.99
C ALA A 40 4.06 11.38 -3.13
N TYR A 41 5.31 11.79 -2.96
CA TYR A 41 6.25 11.12 -2.07
C TYR A 41 6.03 11.55 -0.61
N ASP A 42 5.57 10.62 0.23
CA ASP A 42 5.29 10.86 1.66
C ASP A 42 6.34 10.22 2.60
N GLY A 43 7.28 9.46 2.03
CA GLY A 43 8.20 8.57 2.74
C GLY A 43 7.95 7.11 2.39
N ASN A 44 8.57 6.19 3.13
CA ASN A 44 8.43 4.77 2.84
C ASN A 44 6.97 4.31 3.00
N ILE A 45 6.44 3.59 2.01
CA ILE A 45 5.02 3.25 1.99
C ILE A 45 4.59 2.20 3.02
N PHE A 46 5.48 1.32 3.49
CA PHE A 46 5.07 0.24 4.40
C PHE A 46 4.75 0.74 5.82
N PRO A 47 5.58 1.57 6.48
CA PRO A 47 5.24 2.14 7.78
C PRO A 47 4.02 3.06 7.71
N ILE A 48 3.87 3.84 6.63
CA ILE A 48 2.81 4.85 6.50
C ILE A 48 1.47 4.19 6.17
N TYR A 49 1.43 3.41 5.09
CA TYR A 49 0.18 2.92 4.50
C TYR A 49 -0.24 1.53 4.97
N ALA A 50 0.69 0.78 5.59
CA ALA A 50 0.43 -0.56 6.11
C ALA A 50 0.86 -0.77 7.58
N GLY A 51 1.42 0.26 8.23
CA GLY A 51 1.83 0.22 9.63
C GLY A 51 2.99 -0.72 9.93
N ASP A 52 3.69 -1.20 8.91
CA ASP A 52 4.81 -2.12 9.05
C ASP A 52 6.14 -1.37 9.05
N GLY A 53 6.59 -0.98 10.24
CA GLY A 53 7.87 -0.31 10.45
C GLY A 53 9.09 -1.19 10.23
N SER A 54 8.93 -2.50 10.03
CA SER A 54 10.05 -3.42 9.78
C SER A 54 10.47 -3.43 8.31
N LEU A 55 9.54 -3.10 7.41
CA LEU A 55 9.81 -2.92 5.99
C LEU A 55 10.19 -1.44 5.74
N GLY A 56 11.27 -1.23 4.99
CA GLY A 56 11.75 0.11 4.63
C GLY A 56 12.99 0.61 5.40
N TYR A 57 13.38 -0.04 6.50
CA TYR A 57 14.57 0.33 7.27
C TYR A 57 15.32 -0.90 7.81
N GLY A 58 16.05 -1.60 6.94
CA GLY A 58 16.89 -2.74 7.31
C GLY A 58 17.75 -3.23 6.14
N GLN A 59 18.78 -4.03 6.42
CA GLN A 59 19.48 -4.78 5.36
C GLN A 59 18.53 -5.86 4.88
N ALA A 60 17.81 -5.61 3.78
CA ALA A 60 17.03 -6.65 3.14
C ALA A 60 17.97 -7.77 2.67
N THR A 61 17.58 -9.03 2.88
CA THR A 61 18.23 -10.17 2.23
C THR A 61 18.17 -9.97 0.72
N ASN A 62 19.25 -10.26 0.00
CA ASN A 62 19.27 -10.21 -1.46
C ASN A 62 19.05 -11.60 -2.05
N LEU A 63 18.59 -11.67 -3.30
CA LEU A 63 18.26 -12.92 -3.99
C LEU A 63 19.46 -13.88 -4.09
N PRO A 64 20.70 -13.43 -4.41
CA PRO A 64 21.86 -14.32 -4.45
C PRO A 64 22.06 -15.09 -3.13
N GLU A 65 21.91 -14.40 -2.00
CA GLU A 65 22.07 -15.01 -0.68
C GLU A 65 20.93 -15.96 -0.35
N ALA A 66 19.68 -15.57 -0.61
CA ALA A 66 18.51 -16.41 -0.38
C ALA A 66 18.58 -17.74 -1.16
N LEU A 67 18.99 -17.67 -2.43
CA LEU A 67 19.22 -18.85 -3.27
C LEU A 67 20.36 -19.72 -2.75
N ARG A 68 21.46 -19.12 -2.27
CA ARG A 68 22.57 -19.84 -1.63
C ARG A 68 22.11 -20.63 -0.40
N GLU A 69 21.20 -20.05 0.37
CA GLU A 69 20.61 -20.67 1.56
C GLU A 69 19.44 -21.59 1.26
N LYS A 70 19.03 -21.69 -0.02
CA LYS A 70 17.86 -22.43 -0.48
C LYS A 70 16.57 -22.00 0.22
N ARG A 71 16.48 -20.72 0.55
CA ARG A 71 15.27 -20.10 1.08
C ARG A 71 14.37 -19.67 -0.06
N THR A 72 13.05 -19.72 0.18
CA THR A 72 12.07 -19.15 -0.74
C THR A 72 12.18 -17.63 -0.69
N SER A 73 12.21 -16.99 -1.85
CA SER A 73 12.32 -15.54 -2.00
C SER A 73 11.02 -14.97 -2.54
N VAL A 74 10.59 -13.84 -1.97
CA VAL A 74 9.49 -13.03 -2.50
C VAL A 74 10.04 -11.66 -2.81
N ILE A 75 10.18 -11.36 -4.10
CA ILE A 75 10.63 -10.04 -4.56
C ILE A 75 9.41 -9.18 -4.81
N VAL A 76 9.44 -7.95 -4.30
CA VAL A 76 8.38 -6.95 -4.57
C VAL A 76 9.02 -5.69 -5.13
N PHE A 77 8.75 -5.39 -6.38
CA PHE A 77 9.16 -4.13 -7.00
C PHE A 77 8.08 -3.06 -6.81
N TYR A 78 8.45 -1.91 -6.27
CA TYR A 78 7.51 -0.84 -5.94
C TYR A 78 8.13 0.56 -6.11
N LEU A 79 7.31 1.58 -5.95
CA LEU A 79 7.73 2.97 -5.76
C LEU A 79 6.99 3.58 -4.58
N ASP A 80 7.68 4.43 -3.83
CA ASP A 80 7.12 5.09 -2.65
C ASP A 80 6.11 6.20 -3.00
N ASP A 81 6.27 6.80 -4.17
CA ASP A 81 5.44 7.87 -4.71
C ASP A 81 4.40 7.36 -5.71
N SER A 82 4.01 6.08 -5.65
CA SER A 82 2.98 5.51 -6.53
C SER A 82 1.71 5.20 -5.75
N ALA A 83 0.58 5.81 -6.12
CA ALA A 83 -0.74 5.53 -5.55
C ALA A 83 -1.09 4.03 -5.61
N VAL A 84 -0.73 3.36 -6.70
CA VAL A 84 -0.98 1.92 -6.89
C VAL A 84 -0.13 1.08 -5.93
N CYS A 85 1.12 1.48 -5.66
CA CYS A 85 1.96 0.82 -4.67
C CYS A 85 1.51 1.10 -3.23
N LYS A 86 1.09 2.34 -2.92
CA LYS A 86 0.44 2.71 -1.64
C LYS A 86 -0.79 1.85 -1.38
N ALA A 87 -1.59 1.58 -2.42
CA ALA A 87 -2.75 0.70 -2.33
C ALA A 87 -2.39 -0.76 -2.02
N PHE A 88 -1.26 -1.23 -2.57
CA PHE A 88 -0.78 -2.61 -2.46
C PHE A 88 -0.01 -2.92 -1.17
N SER A 89 0.55 -1.91 -0.49
CA SER A 89 1.38 -2.09 0.70
C SER A 89 0.78 -2.96 1.81
N PRO A 90 -0.56 -2.96 2.09
CA PRO A 90 -1.13 -3.85 3.11
C PRO A 90 -0.96 -5.34 2.77
N VAL A 91 -0.95 -5.71 1.48
CA VAL A 91 -0.71 -7.09 1.03
C VAL A 91 0.72 -7.50 1.41
N VAL A 92 1.70 -6.67 1.05
CA VAL A 92 3.14 -6.94 1.28
C VAL A 92 3.45 -7.03 2.77
N SER A 93 2.94 -6.11 3.58
CA SER A 93 3.11 -6.14 5.03
C SER A 93 2.44 -7.37 5.66
N THR A 94 1.35 -7.86 5.07
CA THR A 94 0.70 -9.09 5.54
C THR A 94 1.51 -10.32 5.19
N ILE A 95 2.14 -10.36 4.01
CA ILE A 95 3.12 -11.40 3.68
C ILE A 95 4.28 -11.41 4.69
N ASN A 96 4.84 -10.25 5.00
CA ASN A 96 5.88 -10.12 6.01
C ASN A 96 5.41 -10.63 7.39
N LEU A 97 4.22 -10.23 7.82
CA LEU A 97 3.64 -10.64 9.10
C LEU A 97 3.52 -12.16 9.24
N ILE A 98 3.08 -12.83 8.17
CA ILE A 98 2.75 -14.27 8.18
C ILE A 98 3.99 -15.12 7.90
N TRP A 99 4.84 -14.70 6.97
CA TRP A 99 5.86 -15.56 6.38
C TRP A 99 7.30 -15.19 6.71
N ARG A 100 7.60 -14.05 7.37
CA ARG A 100 8.99 -13.57 7.60
C ARG A 100 9.98 -14.59 8.14
N ASP A 101 9.52 -15.57 8.92
CA ASP A 101 10.41 -16.60 9.49
C ASP A 101 10.73 -17.70 8.46
N SER A 102 9.90 -17.87 7.43
CA SER A 102 9.94 -18.98 6.46
C SER A 102 10.42 -18.57 5.06
N ILE A 103 10.36 -17.28 4.71
CA ILE A 103 10.81 -16.75 3.42
C ILE A 103 11.82 -15.63 3.61
N ASP A 104 12.46 -15.20 2.52
CA ASP A 104 13.13 -13.91 2.42
C ASP A 104 12.25 -12.96 1.60
N LEU A 105 11.72 -11.92 2.24
CA LEU A 105 10.96 -10.87 1.56
C LEU A 105 11.91 -9.73 1.16
N ILE A 106 11.94 -9.43 -0.13
CA ILE A 106 12.92 -8.54 -0.77
C ILE A 106 12.16 -7.39 -1.44
N PRO A 107 11.78 -6.33 -0.68
CA PRO A 107 11.14 -5.15 -1.25
C PRO A 107 12.20 -4.25 -1.91
N LEU A 108 11.99 -3.91 -3.17
CA LEU A 108 12.94 -3.16 -4.00
C LEU A 108 12.27 -1.95 -4.64
N THR A 109 12.86 -0.78 -4.48
CA THR A 109 12.41 0.42 -5.20
C THR A 109 12.91 0.38 -6.64
N THR A 110 12.06 0.70 -7.61
CA THR A 110 12.43 0.57 -9.03
C THR A 110 13.43 1.61 -9.53
N ASP A 111 13.69 2.67 -8.75
CA ASP A 111 14.74 3.66 -9.03
C ASP A 111 16.11 3.02 -9.23
N GLU A 112 16.38 1.91 -8.54
CA GLU A 112 17.65 1.18 -8.64
C GLU A 112 17.80 0.40 -9.96
N PHE A 113 16.70 0.15 -10.68
CA PHE A 113 16.61 -0.73 -11.85
C PHE A 113 16.44 0.03 -13.18
N GLN A 114 16.31 1.36 -13.14
CA GLN A 114 16.21 2.17 -14.35
C GLN A 114 17.47 2.01 -15.22
N GLY A 115 17.30 1.37 -16.39
CA GLY A 115 18.40 1.10 -17.34
C GLY A 115 19.34 -0.03 -16.92
N ARG A 116 18.99 -0.82 -15.90
CA ARG A 116 19.78 -1.97 -15.42
C ARG A 116 18.94 -3.25 -15.54
N THR A 117 19.08 -3.93 -16.68
CA THR A 117 18.54 -5.27 -16.87
C THR A 117 19.69 -6.27 -16.81
N SER A 118 19.54 -7.33 -16.02
CA SER A 118 20.49 -8.44 -16.02
C SER A 118 19.95 -9.62 -16.80
N ASN A 119 20.87 -10.44 -17.31
CA ASN A 119 20.57 -11.74 -17.89
C ASN A 119 20.90 -12.90 -16.91
N ASP A 120 21.29 -12.57 -15.67
CA ASP A 120 21.62 -13.55 -14.64
C ASP A 120 20.40 -13.82 -13.74
N PRO A 121 19.80 -15.04 -13.77
CA PRO A 121 18.64 -15.38 -12.95
C PRO A 121 18.91 -15.38 -11.43
N HIS A 122 20.16 -15.19 -11.00
CA HIS A 122 20.51 -15.04 -9.59
C HIS A 122 20.43 -13.59 -9.12
N GLU A 123 20.24 -12.62 -10.02
CA GLU A 123 20.11 -11.20 -9.71
C GLU A 123 18.65 -10.75 -9.77
N GLU A 124 18.24 -9.84 -8.89
CA GLU A 124 16.86 -9.32 -8.83
C GLU A 124 16.47 -8.62 -10.14
N SER A 125 17.42 -7.92 -10.75
CA SER A 125 17.21 -7.18 -11.99
C SER A 125 16.90 -8.05 -13.22
N TYR A 126 17.10 -9.37 -13.13
CA TYR A 126 16.66 -10.32 -14.17
C TYR A 126 15.14 -10.42 -14.24
N TYR A 127 14.46 -10.30 -13.10
CA TYR A 127 13.02 -10.47 -13.01
C TYR A 127 12.25 -9.17 -13.25
N TRP A 128 12.92 -8.01 -13.17
CA TRP A 128 12.28 -6.72 -13.40
C TRP A 128 11.85 -6.53 -14.86
N HIS A 129 10.56 -6.26 -15.10
CA HIS A 129 10.00 -6.09 -16.46
C HIS A 129 9.31 -4.75 -16.71
N GLY A 130 9.51 -3.77 -15.82
CA GLY A 130 9.20 -2.37 -16.09
C GLY A 130 7.82 -1.90 -15.59
N ARG A 131 7.09 -2.71 -14.82
CA ARG A 131 5.73 -2.39 -14.35
C ARG A 131 5.60 -2.59 -12.85
N ILE A 132 4.92 -1.66 -12.18
CA ILE A 132 4.72 -1.65 -10.72
C ILE A 132 3.24 -1.67 -10.32
N PRO A 133 2.93 -2.17 -9.12
CA PRO A 133 3.79 -3.06 -8.34
C PRO A 133 3.99 -4.39 -9.08
N GLN A 134 5.08 -5.08 -8.80
CA GLN A 134 5.34 -6.42 -9.33
C GLN A 134 5.74 -7.35 -8.18
N VAL A 135 5.28 -8.60 -8.23
CA VAL A 135 5.63 -9.64 -7.27
C VAL A 135 6.19 -10.84 -7.99
N VAL A 136 7.31 -11.35 -7.49
CA VAL A 136 7.94 -12.58 -7.98
C VAL A 136 8.17 -13.52 -6.80
N VAL A 137 7.69 -14.76 -6.89
CA VAL A 137 7.93 -15.80 -5.89
C VAL A 137 8.84 -16.85 -6.51
N ILE A 138 10.00 -17.04 -5.88
CA ILE A 138 11.06 -17.94 -6.35
C ILE A 138 11.31 -18.94 -5.23
N ASP A 139 11.31 -20.24 -5.55
CA ASP A 139 11.60 -21.27 -4.57
C ASP A 139 13.10 -21.34 -4.22
N GLY A 140 13.44 -22.19 -3.24
CA GLY A 140 14.83 -22.37 -2.83
C GLY A 140 15.72 -23.08 -3.85
N GLN A 141 15.20 -23.46 -5.03
CA GLN A 141 15.92 -24.05 -6.14
C GLN A 141 16.13 -23.04 -7.29
N GLY A 142 15.51 -21.86 -7.21
CA GLY A 142 15.53 -20.84 -8.25
C GLY A 142 14.41 -20.99 -9.28
N GLU A 143 13.40 -21.82 -9.02
CA GLU A 143 12.22 -21.93 -9.88
C GLU A 143 11.22 -20.81 -9.56
N VAL A 144 10.73 -20.15 -10.60
CA VAL A 144 9.72 -19.09 -10.49
C VAL A 144 8.34 -19.73 -10.39
N LEU A 145 7.66 -19.55 -9.27
CA LEU A 145 6.29 -20.03 -9.04
C LEU A 145 5.23 -18.96 -9.26
N LEU A 146 5.61 -17.68 -9.18
CA LEU A 146 4.74 -16.54 -9.46
C LEU A 146 5.59 -15.42 -10.05
N ASP A 147 5.09 -14.78 -11.10
CA ASP A 147 5.60 -13.51 -11.63
C ASP A 147 4.40 -12.74 -12.18
N GLN A 148 3.94 -11.74 -11.42
CA GLN A 148 2.71 -11.01 -11.67
C GLN A 148 2.85 -9.52 -11.33
N GLU A 149 1.95 -8.73 -11.91
CA GLU A 149 1.94 -7.28 -11.77
C GLU A 149 0.59 -6.76 -11.27
N GLY A 150 0.62 -5.55 -10.74
CA GLY A 150 -0.56 -4.86 -10.24
C GLY A 150 -0.99 -5.39 -8.88
N GLN A 151 -2.29 -5.32 -8.61
CA GLN A 151 -2.88 -5.71 -7.32
C GLN A 151 -3.02 -7.23 -7.22
N VAL A 152 -1.89 -7.94 -7.19
CA VAL A 152 -1.84 -9.40 -7.03
C VAL A 152 -2.51 -9.78 -5.71
N SER A 153 -3.39 -10.78 -5.72
CA SER A 153 -4.13 -11.10 -4.49
C SER A 153 -3.21 -11.73 -3.44
N LEU A 154 -3.51 -11.51 -2.17
CA LEU A 154 -2.78 -12.14 -1.06
C LEU A 154 -2.84 -13.67 -1.16
N ASP A 155 -3.97 -14.21 -1.60
CA ASP A 155 -4.18 -15.66 -1.75
C ASP A 155 -3.29 -16.27 -2.83
N GLU A 156 -3.13 -15.62 -3.99
CA GLU A 156 -2.23 -16.09 -5.05
C GLU A 156 -0.78 -16.11 -4.58
N ILE A 157 -0.34 -15.08 -3.85
CA ILE A 157 1.01 -15.02 -3.28
C ILE A 157 1.18 -16.11 -2.21
N ASN A 158 0.19 -16.30 -1.35
CA ASN A 158 0.18 -17.35 -0.33
C ASN A 158 0.22 -18.76 -0.94
N ASP A 159 -0.47 -19.00 -2.05
CA ASP A 159 -0.43 -20.28 -2.77
C ASP A 159 0.95 -20.57 -3.35
N ALA A 160 1.59 -19.56 -3.94
CA ALA A 160 2.95 -19.68 -4.44
C ALA A 160 3.96 -19.94 -3.30
N ILE A 161 3.88 -19.19 -2.19
CA ILE A 161 4.72 -19.40 -1.01
C ILE A 161 4.49 -20.78 -0.39
N SER A 162 3.23 -21.20 -0.26
CA SER A 162 2.87 -22.53 0.26
C SER A 162 3.47 -23.65 -0.60
N THR A 163 3.45 -23.48 -1.92
CA THR A 163 4.05 -24.43 -2.86
C THR A 163 5.57 -24.45 -2.74
N ALA A 164 6.22 -23.28 -2.69
CA ALA A 164 7.69 -23.17 -2.55
C ALA A 164 8.23 -23.74 -1.23
N THR A 165 7.54 -23.45 -0.13
CA THR A 165 8.00 -23.80 1.23
C THR A 165 7.52 -25.17 1.69
N GLY A 166 6.45 -25.70 1.08
CA GLY A 166 5.72 -26.88 1.56
C GLY A 166 4.93 -26.65 2.86
N LEU A 167 4.86 -25.40 3.35
CA LEU A 167 4.07 -25.04 4.53
C LEU A 167 2.62 -24.73 4.13
N SER A 168 1.68 -24.96 5.03
CA SER A 168 0.27 -24.63 4.76
C SER A 168 0.04 -23.12 4.81
N LYS A 169 -0.66 -22.58 3.80
CA LYS A 169 -1.12 -21.18 3.85
C LYS A 169 -2.18 -20.96 4.94
N PRO A 170 -2.36 -19.71 5.43
CA PRO A 170 -3.49 -19.36 6.26
C PRO A 170 -4.84 -19.72 5.61
N ILE A 171 -5.79 -20.18 6.41
CA ILE A 171 -7.12 -20.62 5.93
C ILE A 171 -8.13 -19.46 5.94
N ASP A 172 -7.86 -18.43 6.72
CA ASP A 172 -8.76 -17.29 6.87
C ASP A 172 -8.68 -16.41 5.63
N SER A 173 -9.82 -16.13 5.00
CA SER A 173 -9.91 -15.07 3.99
C SER A 173 -9.69 -13.73 4.67
N LEU A 174 -8.78 -12.94 4.10
CA LEU A 174 -8.45 -11.62 4.58
C LEU A 174 -8.89 -10.57 3.57
N LYS A 175 -9.43 -9.46 4.06
CA LYS A 175 -9.78 -8.27 3.27
C LYS A 175 -9.02 -7.06 3.78
N ILE A 176 -8.81 -6.09 2.90
CA ILE A 176 -8.25 -4.80 3.29
C ILE A 176 -9.31 -4.03 4.08
N ASP A 177 -8.93 -3.54 5.26
CA ASP A 177 -9.71 -2.61 6.06
C ASP A 177 -8.85 -1.39 6.42
N SER A 178 -9.46 -0.21 6.43
CA SER A 178 -8.76 1.05 6.65
C SER A 178 -8.95 1.50 8.09
N PHE A 179 -7.84 1.68 8.83
CA PHE A 179 -7.88 2.28 10.15
C PHE A 179 -8.04 3.80 10.07
N ASN A 180 -7.38 4.43 9.09
CA ASN A 180 -7.55 5.84 8.76
C ASN A 180 -7.28 6.08 7.26
N GLU A 181 -7.21 7.34 6.84
CA GLU A 181 -6.99 7.74 5.45
C GLU A 181 -5.67 7.23 4.85
N TYR A 182 -4.63 7.08 5.68
CA TYR A 182 -3.32 6.59 5.26
C TYR A 182 -3.26 5.07 5.42
N ASN A 183 -3.65 4.60 6.59
CA ASN A 183 -3.22 3.33 7.09
C ASN A 183 -4.31 2.27 6.96
N SER A 184 -3.97 1.19 6.26
CA SER A 184 -4.86 0.04 6.02
C SER A 184 -4.13 -1.26 6.32
N PHE A 185 -4.89 -2.27 6.74
CA PHE A 185 -4.36 -3.59 7.11
C PHE A 185 -5.25 -4.69 6.55
N MET A 186 -4.73 -5.92 6.54
CA MET A 186 -5.53 -7.10 6.27
C MET A 186 -6.23 -7.57 7.55
N VAL A 187 -7.56 -7.74 7.49
CA VAL A 187 -8.38 -8.27 8.58
C VAL A 187 -9.18 -9.47 8.10
N LYS A 188 -9.52 -10.38 9.02
CA LYS A 188 -10.39 -11.51 8.71
C LYS A 188 -11.74 -11.03 8.17
N GLU A 189 -12.24 -11.67 7.12
CA GLU A 189 -13.54 -11.35 6.53
C GLU A 189 -14.70 -11.41 7.53
#